data_AF-A0A7K2NSL6-F1
#
_entry.id   AF-A0A7K2NSL6-F1
#
_cell.length_a   1.000
_cell.length_b   1.000
_cell.length_c   1.000
_cell.angle_alpha   90.00
_cell.angle_beta   90.00
_cell.angle_gamma   90.00
#
_symmetry.space_group_name_H-M   'P 1'
#
loop_
_entity.id
_entity.type
_entity.pdbx_description
1 polymer ?
#
loop_
_entity_poly.entity_id
_entity_poly.type
_entity_poly.pdbx_seq_one_letter_code
_entity_poly.pdbx_strand_id
1 'polypeptide(L)'
;MIDINESVMQVLLAFLVVGPLLGAVAALLPAPPGLKGKSPEQAVFRHGVTVTGAVLLAAVVLVLGFDHDHPSKMQASTDISWIPALDVRIHLGIDGISLPLLVLTALLTFLCALYSYFKQRHEGLTPRAAGSSPSPSPKAFVALLLVLESGTLATFAVLDLILFFLAFEMVLIPMYFLIARWGGEGRAGAAWKFILFTLLGSVVMLLGLLLIGITAGTFDMVALATDNGRSLTTSVQVIAVLAIGLGLAVKTPMWPLHSWLPDAHTAAPTVGSVLLAGVLLKMGTYGFIRILLPVAPEGFRVFAPYLAAFAVVGIIYGSLACLALARRGAKGDLKRLIAYSSVGHMGFVLLGVATMTPTGVNGALFANIAHGLITGLLFFVVGGLKDRTGTTD
;
A
#
# COMPACT_ATOMS: atom_id res chain seq x y z
N MET A 1 -12.52 13.70 -21.31
CA MET A 1 -13.61 13.02 -20.58
C MET A 1 -14.35 12.16 -21.58
N ILE A 2 -14.44 10.86 -21.34
CA ILE A 2 -15.35 9.99 -22.09
C ILE A 2 -16.58 9.84 -21.20
N ASP A 3 -17.77 10.09 -21.73
CA ASP A 3 -19.01 9.89 -20.98
C ASP A 3 -19.22 8.38 -20.74
N ILE A 4 -18.68 7.90 -19.63
CA ILE A 4 -18.85 6.54 -19.15
C ILE A 4 -19.98 6.55 -18.12
N ASN A 5 -20.94 5.64 -18.31
CA ASN A 5 -22.06 5.50 -17.38
C ASN A 5 -21.56 5.16 -15.95
N GLU A 6 -22.13 5.79 -14.93
CA GLU A 6 -21.84 5.53 -13.51
C GLU A 6 -21.88 4.03 -13.16
N SER A 7 -22.85 3.28 -13.69
CA SER A 7 -22.94 1.83 -13.46
C SER A 7 -21.74 1.07 -14.03
N VAL A 8 -21.17 1.53 -15.15
CA VAL A 8 -19.93 0.95 -15.69
C VAL A 8 -18.75 1.29 -14.77
N MET A 9 -18.68 2.52 -14.25
CA MET A 9 -17.64 2.90 -13.30
C MET A 9 -17.71 2.11 -11.98
N GLN A 10 -18.91 1.86 -11.46
CA GLN A 10 -19.14 1.01 -10.29
C GLN A 10 -18.61 -0.42 -10.53
N VAL A 11 -18.93 -1.01 -11.68
CA VAL A 11 -18.45 -2.35 -12.06
C VAL A 11 -16.94 -2.37 -12.22
N LEU A 12 -16.34 -1.34 -12.82
CA LEU A 12 -14.89 -1.21 -12.94
C LEU A 12 -14.23 -1.15 -11.55
N LEU A 13 -14.73 -0.32 -10.64
CA LEU A 13 -14.19 -0.22 -9.29
C LEU A 13 -14.31 -1.54 -8.52
N ALA A 14 -15.45 -2.22 -8.61
CA ALA A 14 -15.62 -3.56 -8.04
C ALA A 14 -14.63 -4.57 -8.64
N PHE A 15 -14.39 -4.50 -9.96
CA PHE A 15 -13.40 -5.33 -10.64
C PHE A 15 -11.96 -5.03 -10.20
N LEU A 16 -11.59 -3.76 -9.97
CA LEU A 16 -10.28 -3.39 -9.42
C LEU A 16 -10.03 -4.08 -8.08
N VAL A 17 -11.05 -4.13 -7.21
CA VAL A 17 -10.93 -4.73 -5.88
C VAL A 17 -10.96 -6.26 -5.94
N VAL A 18 -11.93 -6.85 -6.64
CA VAL A 18 -12.21 -8.30 -6.59
C VAL A 18 -11.46 -9.09 -7.67
N GLY A 19 -11.20 -8.47 -8.82
CA GLY A 19 -10.51 -9.09 -9.97
C GLY A 19 -9.17 -9.74 -9.62
N PRO A 20 -8.27 -9.06 -8.87
CA PRO A 20 -7.02 -9.68 -8.43
C PRO A 20 -7.25 -10.91 -7.52
N LEU A 21 -8.25 -10.90 -6.63
CA LEU A 21 -8.55 -12.07 -5.76
C LEU A 21 -9.01 -13.28 -6.57
N LEU A 22 -9.89 -13.07 -7.55
CA LEU A 22 -10.30 -14.12 -8.48
C LEU A 22 -9.10 -14.64 -9.28
N GLY A 23 -8.23 -13.73 -9.73
CA GLY A 23 -6.95 -14.07 -10.35
C GLY A 23 -6.03 -14.89 -9.44
N ALA A 24 -5.97 -14.58 -8.14
CA ALA A 24 -5.16 -15.29 -7.17
C ALA A 24 -5.65 -16.74 -6.97
N VAL A 25 -6.97 -16.92 -6.83
CA VAL A 25 -7.59 -18.26 -6.75
C VAL A 25 -7.30 -19.05 -8.03
N ALA A 26 -7.50 -18.43 -9.21
CA ALA A 26 -7.22 -19.05 -10.49
C ALA A 26 -5.74 -19.48 -10.64
N ALA A 27 -4.79 -18.73 -10.09
CA ALA A 27 -3.37 -19.07 -10.11
C ALA A 27 -3.05 -20.34 -9.30
N LEU A 28 -3.81 -20.61 -8.23
CA LEU A 28 -3.62 -21.80 -7.37
C LEU A 28 -4.23 -23.06 -7.99
N LEU A 29 -5.34 -22.92 -8.74
CA LEU A 29 -6.01 -24.04 -9.39
C LEU A 29 -5.12 -24.75 -10.42
N PRO A 30 -5.34 -26.06 -10.68
CA PRO A 30 -4.65 -26.76 -11.75
C PRO A 30 -5.01 -26.16 -13.12
N ALA A 31 -4.00 -26.01 -13.98
CA ALA A 31 -4.23 -25.48 -15.33
C ALA A 31 -5.17 -26.41 -16.12
N PRO A 32 -6.16 -25.87 -16.87
CA PRO A 32 -7.02 -26.67 -17.73
C PRO A 32 -6.20 -27.55 -18.68
N PRO A 33 -6.67 -28.76 -19.02
CA PRO A 33 -5.90 -29.72 -19.82
C PRO A 33 -5.35 -29.15 -21.15
N GLY A 34 -6.06 -28.21 -21.77
CA GLY A 34 -5.67 -27.56 -23.03
C GLY A 34 -4.71 -26.36 -22.92
N LEU A 35 -4.39 -25.89 -21.70
CA LEU A 35 -3.51 -24.74 -21.45
C LEU A 35 -2.17 -25.14 -20.80
N LYS A 36 -1.88 -26.45 -20.70
CA LYS A 36 -0.57 -26.96 -20.29
C LYS A 36 0.46 -26.64 -21.38
N GLY A 37 0.99 -25.42 -21.36
CA GLY A 37 2.11 -25.03 -22.19
C GLY A 37 3.39 -25.81 -21.84
N LYS A 38 4.42 -25.69 -22.68
CA LYS A 38 5.72 -26.34 -22.50
C LYS A 38 6.44 -25.93 -21.19
N SER A 39 6.09 -24.77 -20.61
CA SER A 39 6.64 -24.23 -19.36
C SER A 39 5.50 -23.87 -18.37
N PRO A 40 5.07 -24.82 -17.51
CA PRO A 40 3.96 -24.63 -16.58
C PRO A 40 4.15 -23.42 -15.65
N GLU A 41 5.38 -23.15 -15.23
CA GLU A 41 5.67 -22.02 -14.35
C GLU A 41 5.53 -20.67 -15.07
N GLN A 42 6.01 -20.57 -16.31
CA GLN A 42 5.90 -19.34 -17.11
C GLN A 42 4.44 -18.99 -17.42
N ALA A 43 3.57 -20.00 -17.56
CA ALA A 43 2.13 -19.78 -17.71
C ALA A 43 1.52 -19.08 -16.49
N VAL A 44 2.00 -19.38 -15.27
CA VAL A 44 1.54 -18.75 -14.03
C VAL A 44 1.95 -17.27 -13.98
N PHE A 45 3.19 -16.94 -14.34
CA PHE A 45 3.61 -15.53 -14.41
C PHE A 45 2.90 -14.76 -15.52
N ARG A 46 2.65 -15.40 -16.69
CA ARG A 46 1.84 -14.80 -17.75
C ARG A 46 0.41 -14.51 -17.28
N HIS A 47 -0.17 -15.42 -16.48
CA HIS A 47 -1.47 -15.18 -15.83
C HIS A 47 -1.42 -13.96 -14.92
N GLY A 48 -0.40 -13.85 -14.05
CA GLY A 48 -0.20 -12.67 -13.21
C GLY A 48 -0.11 -11.36 -14.02
N VAL A 49 0.66 -11.35 -15.12
CA VAL A 49 0.75 -10.19 -16.03
C VAL A 49 -0.59 -9.86 -16.69
N THR A 50 -1.36 -10.89 -17.06
CA THR A 50 -2.66 -10.72 -17.73
C THR A 50 -3.69 -10.12 -16.76
N VAL A 51 -3.76 -10.62 -15.53
CA VAL A 51 -4.68 -10.12 -14.50
C VAL A 51 -4.32 -8.70 -14.10
N THR A 52 -3.06 -8.44 -13.73
CA THR A 52 -2.60 -7.08 -13.36
C THR A 52 -2.72 -6.10 -14.53
N GLY A 53 -2.51 -6.54 -15.78
CA GLY A 53 -2.71 -5.73 -16.98
C GLY A 53 -4.18 -5.37 -17.22
N ALA A 54 -5.10 -6.30 -16.95
CA ALA A 54 -6.54 -6.02 -17.00
C ALA A 54 -6.97 -5.03 -15.90
N VAL A 55 -6.42 -5.16 -14.70
CA VAL A 55 -6.64 -4.23 -13.57
C VAL A 55 -6.13 -2.83 -13.91
N LEU A 56 -4.91 -2.73 -14.48
CA LEU A 56 -4.36 -1.45 -14.96
C LEU A 56 -5.21 -0.84 -16.07
N LEU A 57 -5.66 -1.64 -17.04
CA LEU A 57 -6.56 -1.14 -18.09
C LEU A 57 -7.86 -0.62 -17.48
N ALA A 58 -8.46 -1.35 -16.55
CA ALA A 58 -9.67 -0.91 -15.86
C ALA A 58 -9.44 0.38 -15.06
N ALA A 59 -8.29 0.53 -14.40
CA ALA A 59 -7.92 1.76 -13.70
C ALA A 59 -7.75 2.94 -14.67
N VAL A 60 -7.16 2.73 -15.85
CA VAL A 60 -7.06 3.76 -16.90
C VAL A 60 -8.44 4.14 -17.43
N VAL A 61 -9.33 3.18 -17.68
CA VAL A 61 -10.71 3.47 -18.11
C VAL A 61 -11.46 4.26 -17.03
N LEU A 62 -11.25 3.94 -15.75
CA LEU A 62 -11.81 4.68 -14.62
C LEU A 62 -11.33 6.14 -14.61
N VAL A 63 -10.03 6.39 -14.87
CA VAL A 63 -9.49 7.76 -15.02
C VAL A 63 -10.17 8.48 -16.19
N LEU A 64 -10.37 7.83 -17.33
CA LEU A 64 -10.97 8.48 -18.50
C LEU A 64 -12.45 8.86 -18.30
N GLY A 65 -13.17 8.10 -17.45
CA GLY A 65 -14.55 8.35 -17.07
C GLY A 65 -14.73 9.26 -15.84
N PHE A 66 -13.66 9.50 -15.07
CA PHE A 66 -13.72 10.35 -13.88
C PHE A 66 -14.05 11.80 -14.22
N ASP A 67 -14.99 12.40 -13.48
CA ASP A 67 -15.30 13.83 -13.57
C ASP A 67 -14.22 14.64 -12.84
N HIS A 68 -13.40 15.34 -13.62
CA HIS A 68 -12.28 16.14 -13.12
C HIS A 68 -12.71 17.55 -12.70
N ASP A 69 -13.91 18.00 -13.05
CA ASP A 69 -14.44 19.30 -12.66
C ASP A 69 -14.95 19.27 -11.21
N HIS A 70 -15.40 18.09 -10.74
CA HIS A 70 -15.86 17.87 -9.37
C HIS A 70 -15.08 16.76 -8.63
N PRO A 71 -13.75 16.92 -8.44
CA PRO A 71 -12.89 15.87 -7.91
C PRO A 71 -13.12 15.57 -6.42
N SER A 72 -13.83 16.43 -5.69
CA SER A 72 -14.19 16.22 -4.28
C SER A 72 -15.44 15.38 -4.08
N LYS A 73 -16.25 15.17 -5.13
CA LYS A 73 -17.45 14.33 -5.07
C LYS A 73 -17.04 12.86 -5.13
N MET A 74 -17.72 12.02 -4.35
CA MET A 74 -17.58 10.57 -4.48
C MET A 74 -18.18 10.10 -5.81
N GLN A 75 -17.40 9.35 -6.58
CA GLN A 75 -17.76 8.79 -7.88
C GLN A 75 -17.57 7.27 -7.87
N ALA A 76 -18.20 6.58 -8.83
CA ALA A 76 -18.23 5.12 -8.92
C ALA A 76 -18.72 4.46 -7.61
N SER A 77 -19.65 5.12 -6.91
CA SER A 77 -20.03 4.72 -5.55
C SER A 77 -20.99 3.54 -5.58
N THR A 78 -20.68 2.49 -4.81
CA THR A 78 -21.55 1.33 -4.59
C THR A 78 -21.75 1.19 -3.09
N ASP A 79 -22.98 1.14 -2.62
CA ASP A 79 -23.29 1.06 -1.19
C ASP A 79 -24.32 -0.04 -0.93
N ILE A 80 -23.85 -1.14 -0.34
CA ILE A 80 -24.65 -2.34 -0.06
C ILE A 80 -24.44 -2.76 1.39
N SER A 81 -25.52 -3.03 2.12
CA SER A 81 -25.42 -3.55 3.50
C SER A 81 -24.77 -4.93 3.53
N TRP A 82 -23.78 -5.14 4.40
CA TRP A 82 -23.10 -6.42 4.57
C TRP A 82 -23.41 -7.09 5.90
N ILE A 83 -23.25 -6.37 7.02
CA ILE A 83 -23.59 -6.84 8.37
C ILE A 83 -24.55 -5.83 9.01
N PRO A 84 -25.88 -5.95 8.78
CA PRO A 84 -26.86 -4.97 9.26
C PRO A 84 -26.83 -4.75 10.79
N ALA A 85 -26.54 -5.80 11.56
CA ALA A 85 -26.50 -5.73 13.03
C ALA A 85 -25.38 -4.82 13.58
N LEU A 86 -24.35 -4.57 12.77
CA LEU A 86 -23.20 -3.73 13.12
C LEU A 86 -23.11 -2.47 12.26
N ASP A 87 -24.09 -2.20 11.40
CA ASP A 87 -24.05 -1.15 10.36
C ASP A 87 -22.78 -1.19 9.50
N VAL A 88 -22.27 -2.39 9.20
CA VAL A 88 -21.12 -2.55 8.30
C VAL A 88 -21.61 -2.68 6.86
N ARG A 89 -21.05 -1.85 5.97
CA ARG A 89 -21.49 -1.71 4.58
C ARG A 89 -20.35 -1.98 3.63
N ILE A 90 -20.63 -2.66 2.51
CA ILE A 90 -19.77 -2.62 1.33
C ILE A 90 -20.04 -1.30 0.63
N HIS A 91 -19.45 -0.24 1.17
CA HIS A 91 -19.43 1.07 0.56
C HIS A 91 -18.09 1.25 -0.17
N LEU A 92 -18.12 1.22 -1.49
CA LEU A 92 -17.00 1.52 -2.37
C LEU A 92 -17.20 2.88 -3.01
N GLY A 93 -16.13 3.60 -3.30
CA GLY A 93 -16.16 4.81 -4.11
C GLY A 93 -14.78 5.43 -4.25
N ILE A 94 -14.65 6.34 -5.21
CA ILE A 94 -13.39 7.04 -5.49
C ILE A 94 -13.61 8.55 -5.63
N ASP A 95 -12.59 9.31 -5.26
CA ASP A 95 -12.50 10.75 -5.45
C ASP A 95 -11.07 11.12 -5.88
N GLY A 96 -10.77 12.42 -5.94
CA GLY A 96 -9.46 12.95 -6.33
C GLY A 96 -8.30 12.55 -5.40
N ILE A 97 -8.59 12.01 -4.21
CA ILE A 97 -7.58 11.48 -3.28
C ILE A 97 -7.29 10.01 -3.62
N SER A 98 -8.34 9.21 -3.78
CA SER A 98 -8.24 7.76 -4.01
C SER A 98 -7.74 7.42 -5.42
N LEU A 99 -8.21 8.14 -6.45
CA LEU A 99 -7.95 7.78 -7.85
C LEU A 99 -6.45 7.70 -8.20
N PRO A 100 -5.59 8.69 -7.85
CA PRO A 100 -4.16 8.60 -8.16
C PRO A 100 -3.48 7.41 -7.47
N LEU A 101 -3.91 7.04 -6.27
CA LEU A 101 -3.37 5.93 -5.51
C LEU A 101 -3.77 4.57 -6.10
N LEU A 102 -5.01 4.43 -6.59
CA LEU A 102 -5.46 3.24 -7.31
C LEU A 102 -4.65 3.03 -8.59
N VAL A 103 -4.46 4.10 -9.38
CA VAL A 103 -3.68 4.04 -10.63
C VAL A 103 -2.22 3.68 -10.35
N LEU A 104 -1.61 4.31 -9.34
CA LEU A 104 -0.25 4.00 -8.91
C LEU A 104 -0.11 2.53 -8.50
N THR A 105 -1.08 2.01 -7.74
CA THR A 105 -1.09 0.58 -7.33
C THR A 105 -1.21 -0.36 -8.51
N ALA A 106 -2.15 -0.11 -9.43
CA ALA A 106 -2.31 -0.95 -10.60
C ALA A 106 -1.06 -0.91 -11.50
N LEU A 107 -0.46 0.28 -11.68
CA LEU A 107 0.75 0.45 -12.48
C LEU A 107 1.94 -0.30 -11.88
N LEU A 108 2.25 -0.06 -10.60
CA LEU A 108 3.42 -0.68 -9.97
C LEU A 108 3.26 -2.19 -9.84
N THR A 109 2.05 -2.69 -9.59
CA THR A 109 1.80 -4.14 -9.54
C THR A 109 1.96 -4.78 -10.92
N PHE A 110 1.44 -4.15 -11.97
CA PHE A 110 1.66 -4.60 -13.35
C PHE A 110 3.15 -4.64 -13.71
N LEU A 111 3.91 -3.59 -13.39
CA LEU A 111 5.36 -3.56 -13.62
C LEU A 111 6.09 -4.64 -12.83
N CYS A 112 5.67 -4.92 -11.59
CA CYS A 112 6.19 -6.01 -10.78
C CYS A 112 5.92 -7.38 -11.41
N ALA A 113 4.70 -7.63 -11.88
CA ALA A 113 4.35 -8.86 -12.57
C ALA A 113 5.16 -9.04 -13.86
N LEU A 114 5.34 -7.95 -14.63
CA LEU A 114 6.12 -7.93 -15.86
C LEU A 114 7.61 -8.21 -15.60
N TYR A 115 8.19 -7.56 -14.59
CA TYR A 115 9.57 -7.80 -14.15
C TYR A 115 9.76 -9.26 -13.74
N SER A 116 8.85 -9.83 -12.94
CA SER A 116 8.90 -11.24 -12.54
C SER A 116 8.81 -12.20 -13.73
N TYR A 117 7.94 -11.92 -14.70
CA TYR A 117 7.80 -12.73 -15.91
C TYR A 117 9.08 -12.75 -16.75
N PHE A 118 9.70 -11.59 -16.98
CA PHE A 118 10.94 -11.51 -17.76
C PHE A 118 12.14 -12.11 -17.01
N LYS A 119 12.23 -11.90 -15.70
CA LYS A 119 13.27 -12.50 -14.87
C LYS A 119 13.23 -14.02 -14.94
N GLN A 120 12.07 -14.63 -14.75
CA GLN A 120 11.94 -16.08 -14.82
C GLN A 120 12.22 -16.63 -16.22
N ARG A 121 11.80 -15.93 -17.28
CA ARG A 121 12.12 -16.32 -18.66
C ARG A 121 13.64 -16.37 -18.89
N HIS A 122 14.38 -15.42 -18.31
CA HIS A 122 15.83 -15.39 -18.43
C HIS A 122 16.49 -16.50 -17.59
N GLU A 123 16.06 -16.70 -16.34
CA GLU A 123 16.57 -17.76 -15.46
C GLU A 123 16.28 -19.17 -16.00
N GLY A 124 15.13 -19.37 -16.66
CA GLY A 124 14.77 -20.64 -17.30
C GLY A 124 15.62 -20.99 -18.54
N LEU A 125 16.34 -20.02 -19.11
CA LEU A 125 17.29 -20.24 -20.21
C LEU A 125 18.71 -20.56 -19.70
N THR A 126 19.00 -20.29 -18.43
CA THR A 126 20.30 -20.53 -17.81
C THR A 126 20.26 -21.82 -16.96
N PRO A 127 21.19 -22.78 -17.15
CA PRO A 127 21.26 -23.96 -16.28
C PRO A 127 21.42 -23.55 -14.81
N ARG A 128 20.55 -24.04 -13.92
CA ARG A 128 20.73 -23.84 -12.48
C ARG A 128 22.03 -24.49 -12.03
N ALA A 129 22.80 -23.78 -11.21
CA ALA A 129 23.91 -24.38 -10.48
C ALA A 129 23.38 -25.56 -9.63
N ALA A 130 24.04 -26.72 -9.77
CA ALA A 130 23.74 -27.91 -8.99
C ALA A 130 23.94 -27.60 -7.50
N GLY A 131 22.87 -27.74 -6.69
CA GLY A 131 22.89 -27.47 -5.24
C GLY A 131 22.08 -26.26 -4.76
N SER A 132 21.41 -25.52 -5.66
CA SER A 132 20.50 -24.44 -5.24
C SER A 132 19.27 -24.96 -4.47
N SER A 133 18.89 -24.29 -3.38
CA SER A 133 17.67 -24.57 -2.60
C SER A 133 16.44 -24.62 -3.53
N PRO A 134 15.45 -25.50 -3.28
CA PRO A 134 14.25 -25.61 -4.12
C PRO A 134 13.59 -24.23 -4.32
N SER A 135 13.27 -23.90 -5.59
CA SER A 135 12.56 -22.65 -5.89
C SER A 135 11.23 -22.61 -5.15
N PRO A 136 10.89 -21.48 -4.51
CA PRO A 136 9.55 -21.29 -3.98
C PRO A 136 8.49 -21.37 -5.10
N SER A 137 7.29 -21.81 -4.76
CA SER A 137 6.20 -22.06 -5.71
C SER A 137 5.82 -20.79 -6.53
N PRO A 138 5.94 -20.80 -7.87
CA PRO A 138 5.48 -19.72 -8.74
C PRO A 138 4.00 -19.35 -8.54
N LYS A 139 3.16 -20.36 -8.30
CA LYS A 139 1.72 -20.18 -8.03
C LYS A 139 1.49 -19.38 -6.76
N ALA A 140 2.21 -19.72 -5.70
CA ALA A 140 2.12 -19.01 -4.43
C ALA A 140 2.61 -17.56 -4.59
N PHE A 141 3.70 -17.33 -5.33
CA PHE A 141 4.19 -15.96 -5.59
C PHE A 141 3.13 -15.10 -6.26
N VAL A 142 2.57 -15.56 -7.38
CA VAL A 142 1.57 -14.81 -8.15
C VAL A 142 0.27 -14.64 -7.35
N ALA A 143 -0.17 -15.67 -6.63
CA ALA A 143 -1.35 -15.55 -5.77
C ALA A 143 -1.16 -14.50 -4.66
N LEU A 144 -0.02 -14.51 -3.95
CA LEU A 144 0.27 -13.52 -2.92
C LEU A 144 0.39 -12.11 -3.48
N LEU A 145 1.01 -11.95 -4.67
CA LEU A 145 1.10 -10.67 -5.37
C LEU A 145 -0.30 -10.10 -5.69
N LEU A 146 -1.21 -10.94 -6.18
CA LEU A 146 -2.58 -10.53 -6.54
C LEU A 146 -3.46 -10.27 -5.30
N VAL A 147 -3.28 -11.03 -4.20
CA VAL A 147 -3.94 -10.72 -2.92
C VAL A 147 -3.43 -9.39 -2.36
N LEU A 148 -2.13 -9.13 -2.47
CA LEU A 148 -1.51 -7.86 -2.07
C LEU A 148 -2.08 -6.68 -2.88
N GLU A 149 -2.22 -6.84 -4.19
CA GLU A 149 -2.85 -5.86 -5.08
C GLU A 149 -4.30 -5.56 -4.65
N SER A 150 -5.12 -6.60 -4.48
CA SER A 150 -6.52 -6.44 -4.04
C SER A 150 -6.64 -5.70 -2.72
N GLY A 151 -5.89 -6.12 -1.68
CA GLY A 151 -5.96 -5.47 -0.37
C GLY A 151 -5.54 -4.00 -0.41
N THR A 152 -4.54 -3.68 -1.25
CA THR A 152 -4.09 -2.29 -1.43
C THR A 152 -5.11 -1.46 -2.20
N LEU A 153 -5.69 -1.98 -3.28
CA LEU A 153 -6.75 -1.29 -4.03
C LEU A 153 -8.01 -1.11 -3.17
N ALA A 154 -8.41 -2.14 -2.43
CA ALA A 154 -9.51 -2.08 -1.48
C ALA A 154 -9.30 -0.96 -0.46
N THR A 155 -8.10 -0.81 0.10
CA THR A 155 -7.81 0.23 1.11
C THR A 155 -8.10 1.65 0.60
N PHE A 156 -7.89 1.90 -0.70
CA PHE A 156 -8.15 3.21 -1.31
C PHE A 156 -9.58 3.36 -1.84
N ALA A 157 -10.33 2.26 -1.99
CA ALA A 157 -11.67 2.24 -2.56
C ALA A 157 -12.79 2.10 -1.53
N VAL A 158 -12.54 1.47 -0.38
CA VAL A 158 -13.55 1.27 0.67
C VAL A 158 -13.79 2.56 1.47
N LEU A 159 -15.06 2.78 1.80
CA LEU A 159 -15.57 3.97 2.50
C LEU A 159 -16.26 3.59 3.82
N ASP A 160 -15.97 2.41 4.36
CA ASP A 160 -16.42 1.93 5.66
C ASP A 160 -15.17 1.67 6.53
N LEU A 161 -15.15 2.15 7.78
CA LEU A 161 -13.99 2.06 8.66
C LEU A 161 -13.59 0.59 8.97
N ILE A 162 -14.56 -0.32 9.07
CA ILE A 162 -14.28 -1.74 9.35
C ILE A 162 -13.70 -2.41 8.10
N LEU A 163 -14.31 -2.17 6.93
CA LEU A 163 -13.75 -2.68 5.67
C LEU A 163 -12.38 -2.09 5.35
N PHE A 164 -12.15 -0.82 5.70
CA PHE A 164 -10.83 -0.20 5.60
C PHE A 164 -9.81 -0.92 6.45
N PHE A 165 -10.12 -1.21 7.72
CA PHE A 165 -9.23 -1.97 8.58
C PHE A 165 -8.93 -3.36 8.00
N LEU A 166 -9.96 -4.08 7.53
CA LEU A 166 -9.80 -5.40 6.94
C LEU A 166 -8.93 -5.37 5.67
N ALA A 167 -9.14 -4.40 4.78
CA ALA A 167 -8.31 -4.19 3.60
C ALA A 167 -6.87 -3.81 3.97
N PHE A 168 -6.71 -2.95 4.98
CA PHE A 168 -5.43 -2.48 5.48
C PHE A 168 -4.57 -3.59 6.09
N GLU A 169 -5.21 -4.59 6.72
CA GLU A 169 -4.56 -5.78 7.28
C GLU A 169 -4.41 -6.91 6.26
N MET A 170 -5.29 -6.99 5.25
CA MET A 170 -5.21 -8.02 4.21
C MET A 170 -3.84 -8.03 3.52
N VAL A 171 -3.20 -6.86 3.33
CA VAL A 171 -1.89 -6.75 2.68
C VAL A 171 -0.73 -7.30 3.53
N LEU A 172 -0.95 -7.49 4.84
CA LEU A 172 0.11 -7.84 5.77
C LEU A 172 0.60 -9.26 5.57
N ILE A 173 -0.34 -10.20 5.46
CA ILE A 173 -0.09 -11.63 5.26
C ILE A 173 0.69 -11.91 3.96
N PRO A 174 0.25 -11.45 2.77
CA PRO A 174 0.98 -11.70 1.54
C PRO A 174 2.37 -11.08 1.57
N MET A 175 2.52 -9.87 2.11
CA MET A 175 3.82 -9.21 2.20
C MET A 175 4.78 -9.98 3.13
N TYR A 176 4.29 -10.46 4.28
CA TYR A 176 5.07 -11.32 5.17
C TYR A 176 5.64 -12.54 4.43
N PHE A 177 4.79 -13.28 3.70
CA PHE A 177 5.24 -14.47 2.97
C PHE A 177 6.18 -14.12 1.81
N LEU A 178 5.95 -13.01 1.11
CA LEU A 178 6.85 -12.52 0.06
C LEU A 178 8.26 -12.28 0.62
N ILE A 179 8.39 -11.65 1.79
CA ILE A 179 9.68 -11.45 2.46
C ILE A 179 10.23 -12.80 2.94
N ALA A 180 9.46 -13.57 3.70
CA ALA A 180 9.93 -14.79 4.36
C ALA A 180 10.39 -15.88 3.38
N ARG A 181 9.76 -15.98 2.20
CA ARG A 181 10.00 -17.07 1.23
C ARG A 181 10.83 -16.64 0.03
N TRP A 182 10.70 -15.40 -0.45
CA TRP A 182 11.43 -14.87 -1.60
C TRP A 182 12.48 -13.81 -1.24
N GLY A 183 12.60 -13.44 0.04
CA GLY A 183 13.64 -12.53 0.50
C GLY A 183 15.05 -13.14 0.47
N GLY A 184 16.04 -12.27 0.65
CA GLY A 184 17.47 -12.60 0.71
C GLY A 184 17.96 -12.94 2.12
N GLU A 185 19.18 -12.54 2.44
CA GLU A 185 19.79 -12.76 3.75
C GLU A 185 18.98 -12.06 4.88
N GLY A 186 18.91 -12.70 6.05
CA GLY A 186 18.16 -12.15 7.20
C GLY A 186 16.63 -12.14 7.06
N ARG A 187 16.07 -12.71 5.98
CA ARG A 187 14.62 -12.62 5.66
C ARG A 187 13.65 -13.07 6.75
N ALA A 188 14.00 -14.09 7.54
CA ALA A 188 13.11 -14.58 8.58
C ALA A 188 12.94 -13.54 9.70
N GLY A 189 14.04 -12.95 10.17
CA GLY A 189 14.01 -11.89 11.18
C GLY A 189 13.31 -10.64 10.67
N ALA A 190 13.61 -10.22 9.43
CA ALA A 190 12.97 -9.07 8.80
C ALA A 190 11.46 -9.25 8.62
N ALA A 191 11.02 -10.44 8.19
CA ALA A 191 9.60 -10.75 8.03
C ALA A 191 8.85 -10.74 9.38
N TRP A 192 9.42 -11.35 10.43
CA TRP A 192 8.84 -11.33 11.77
C TRP A 192 8.78 -9.93 12.36
N LYS A 193 9.85 -9.14 12.21
CA LYS A 193 9.87 -7.75 12.65
C LYS A 193 8.81 -6.93 11.92
N PHE A 194 8.71 -7.07 10.59
CA PHE A 194 7.68 -6.41 9.78
C PHE A 194 6.27 -6.72 10.27
N ILE A 195 5.91 -8.00 10.39
CA ILE A 195 4.55 -8.39 10.75
C ILE A 195 4.19 -7.99 12.18
N LEU A 196 5.06 -8.24 13.15
CA LEU A 196 4.76 -7.92 14.56
C LEU A 196 4.66 -6.41 14.79
N PHE A 197 5.57 -5.64 14.19
CA PHE A 197 5.62 -4.19 14.37
C PHE A 197 4.39 -3.51 13.78
N THR A 198 3.98 -3.92 12.57
CA THR A 198 2.82 -3.34 11.88
C THR A 198 1.49 -3.85 12.44
N LEU A 199 1.40 -5.14 12.80
CA LEU A 199 0.20 -5.71 13.44
C LEU A 199 -0.08 -5.02 14.78
N LEU A 200 0.94 -4.81 15.62
CA LEU A 200 0.74 -4.15 16.91
C LEU A 200 0.16 -2.73 16.75
N GLY A 201 0.68 -1.95 15.79
CA GLY A 201 0.12 -0.64 15.46
C GLY A 201 -1.32 -0.73 14.96
N SER A 202 -1.61 -1.69 14.09
CA SER A 202 -2.96 -1.88 13.52
C SER A 202 -4.01 -2.26 14.57
N VAL A 203 -3.67 -3.09 15.56
CA VAL A 203 -4.60 -3.49 16.63
C VAL A 203 -5.03 -2.26 17.45
N VAL A 204 -4.09 -1.36 17.75
CA VAL A 204 -4.42 -0.10 18.44
C VAL A 204 -5.27 0.80 17.53
N MET A 205 -4.97 0.85 16.24
CA MET A 205 -5.79 1.57 15.27
C MET A 205 -7.23 1.05 15.21
N LEU A 206 -7.44 -0.27 15.24
CA LEU A 206 -8.78 -0.87 15.29
C LEU A 206 -9.58 -0.37 16.48
N LEU A 207 -8.97 -0.29 17.67
CA LEU A 207 -9.65 0.24 18.86
C LEU A 207 -10.11 1.68 18.67
N GLY A 208 -9.30 2.52 18.01
CA GLY A 208 -9.68 3.89 17.69
C GLY A 208 -10.78 3.99 16.62
N LEU A 209 -10.75 3.15 15.59
CA LEU A 209 -11.80 3.07 14.57
C LEU A 209 -13.14 2.62 15.17
N LEU A 210 -13.11 1.62 16.06
CA LEU A 210 -14.29 1.16 16.80
C LEU A 210 -14.83 2.24 17.74
N LEU A 211 -13.97 2.96 18.45
CA LEU A 211 -14.37 4.07 19.31
C LEU A 211 -15.15 5.13 18.52
N ILE A 212 -14.64 5.53 17.35
CA ILE A 212 -15.32 6.48 16.46
C ILE A 212 -16.67 5.92 16.01
N GLY A 213 -16.68 4.73 15.39
CA GLY A 213 -17.89 4.22 14.77
C GLY A 213 -19.01 3.92 15.76
N ILE A 214 -18.68 3.42 16.95
CA ILE A 214 -19.66 3.17 18.02
C ILE A 214 -20.20 4.49 18.60
N THR A 215 -19.34 5.49 18.80
CA THR A 215 -19.77 6.78 19.40
C THR A 215 -20.58 7.61 18.42
N ALA A 216 -20.19 7.63 17.14
CA ALA A 216 -20.90 8.35 16.08
C ALA A 216 -22.15 7.59 15.57
N GLY A 217 -22.24 6.28 15.84
CA GLY A 217 -23.37 5.43 15.44
C GLY A 217 -23.32 4.96 13.98
N THR A 218 -22.18 5.09 13.29
CA THR A 218 -21.98 4.56 11.93
C THR A 218 -20.49 4.36 11.64
N PHE A 219 -20.17 3.40 10.77
CA PHE A 219 -18.82 3.18 10.23
C PHE A 219 -18.60 3.81 8.86
N ASP A 220 -19.61 4.47 8.29
CA ASP A 220 -19.54 5.12 6.99
C ASP A 220 -18.64 6.35 7.00
N MET A 221 -17.52 6.31 6.27
CA MET A 221 -16.54 7.40 6.21
C MET A 221 -17.11 8.68 5.61
N VAL A 222 -18.06 8.60 4.68
CA VAL A 222 -18.64 9.79 4.02
C VAL A 222 -19.55 10.51 5.01
N ALA A 223 -20.38 9.77 5.74
CA ALA A 223 -21.21 10.30 6.81
C ALA A 223 -20.36 10.91 7.94
N LEU A 224 -19.31 10.20 8.39
CA LEU A 224 -18.40 10.67 9.42
C LEU A 224 -17.64 11.94 8.99
N ALA A 225 -17.19 12.00 7.74
CA ALA A 225 -16.53 13.19 7.19
C ALA A 225 -17.50 14.38 7.06
N THR A 226 -18.77 14.12 6.72
CA THR A 226 -19.81 15.16 6.63
C THR A 226 -20.21 15.69 8.00
N ASP A 227 -20.27 14.82 9.01
CA ASP A 227 -20.48 15.20 10.42
C ASP A 227 -19.34 16.08 10.94
N ASN A 228 -18.13 15.90 10.42
CA ASN A 228 -16.94 16.69 10.73
C ASN A 228 -16.66 16.73 12.25
N GLY A 229 -16.84 15.59 12.91
CA GLY A 229 -16.62 15.39 14.34
C GLY A 229 -17.65 16.04 15.27
N ARG A 230 -18.78 16.55 14.78
CA ARG A 230 -19.83 17.17 15.62
C ARG A 230 -20.48 16.17 16.59
N SER A 231 -20.59 14.92 16.20
CA SER A 231 -21.09 13.82 17.03
C SER A 231 -20.11 13.36 18.12
N LEU A 232 -18.87 13.86 18.11
CA LEU A 232 -17.78 13.39 18.96
C LEU A 232 -17.30 14.48 19.91
N THR A 233 -17.22 14.17 21.19
CA THR A 233 -16.57 15.07 22.16
C THR A 233 -15.08 15.22 21.85
N THR A 234 -14.48 16.36 22.21
CA THR A 234 -13.04 16.60 21.99
C THR A 234 -12.17 15.51 22.62
N SER A 235 -12.53 15.01 23.81
CA SER A 235 -11.79 13.92 24.46
C SER A 235 -11.82 12.62 23.65
N VAL A 236 -12.99 12.26 23.09
CA VAL A 236 -13.11 11.10 22.20
C VAL A 236 -12.28 11.28 20.95
N GLN A 237 -12.33 12.47 20.32
CA GLN A 237 -11.53 12.77 19.14
C GLN A 237 -10.02 12.65 19.43
N VAL A 238 -9.53 13.17 20.56
CA VAL A 238 -8.10 13.08 20.94
C VAL A 238 -7.68 11.61 21.13
N ILE A 239 -8.46 10.82 21.86
CA ILE A 239 -8.16 9.40 22.10
C ILE A 239 -8.15 8.62 20.78
N ALA A 240 -9.16 8.85 19.93
CA ALA A 240 -9.26 8.21 18.63
C ALA A 240 -8.10 8.60 17.70
N VAL A 241 -7.73 9.88 17.64
CA VAL A 241 -6.60 10.36 16.84
C VAL A 241 -5.28 9.74 17.30
N LEU A 242 -5.06 9.61 18.61
CA LEU A 242 -3.86 8.94 19.12
C LEU A 242 -3.84 7.45 18.76
N ALA A 243 -4.96 6.76 18.94
CA ALA A 243 -5.05 5.32 18.68
C ALA A 243 -4.93 4.99 17.18
N ILE A 244 -5.73 5.65 16.33
CA ILE A 244 -5.68 5.50 14.87
C ILE A 244 -4.35 6.01 14.33
N GLY A 245 -3.92 7.19 14.79
CA GLY A 245 -2.68 7.82 14.37
C GLY A 245 -1.45 6.98 14.67
N LEU A 246 -1.44 6.18 15.75
CA LEU A 246 -0.33 5.26 16.03
C LEU A 246 -0.17 4.20 14.93
N GLY A 247 -1.24 3.51 14.55
CA GLY A 247 -1.17 2.48 13.50
C GLY A 247 -0.81 3.08 12.13
N LEU A 248 -1.38 4.23 11.80
CA LEU A 248 -1.05 4.95 10.57
C LEU A 248 0.40 5.46 10.57
N ALA A 249 0.91 5.93 11.71
CA ALA A 249 2.29 6.39 11.86
C ALA A 249 3.30 5.25 11.72
N VAL A 250 2.99 4.05 12.23
CA VAL A 250 3.78 2.84 12.00
C VAL A 250 3.85 2.50 10.50
N LYS A 251 2.71 2.56 9.79
CA LYS A 251 2.63 2.26 8.35
C LYS A 251 3.28 3.35 7.48
N THR A 252 3.29 4.61 7.93
CA THR A 252 3.90 5.81 7.28
C THR A 252 5.38 6.02 7.64
N PRO A 253 6.07 4.98 8.13
CA PRO A 253 7.30 5.04 8.92
C PRO A 253 7.62 6.41 9.55
N MET A 254 6.74 6.92 10.40
CA MET A 254 7.00 8.14 11.16
C MET A 254 8.17 7.89 12.14
N TRP A 255 9.05 8.86 12.36
CA TRP A 255 10.00 8.74 13.47
C TRP A 255 9.26 8.83 14.82
N PRO A 256 9.51 7.95 15.81
CA PRO A 256 10.53 6.88 15.88
C PRO A 256 10.03 5.48 15.42
N LEU A 257 8.81 5.37 14.92
CA LEU A 257 8.10 4.13 14.54
C LEU A 257 8.46 3.58 13.14
N HIS A 258 9.71 3.75 12.70
CA HIS A 258 10.15 3.42 11.33
C HIS A 258 11.14 2.25 11.26
N SER A 259 11.58 1.71 12.41
CA SER A 259 12.73 0.79 12.48
C SER A 259 12.53 -0.55 11.77
N TRP A 260 11.30 -0.93 11.46
CA TRP A 260 10.95 -2.12 10.68
C TRP A 260 11.26 -1.95 9.18
N LEU A 261 11.18 -0.71 8.67
CA LEU A 261 11.19 -0.42 7.24
C LEU A 261 12.54 -0.74 6.57
N PRO A 262 13.71 -0.28 7.09
CA PRO A 262 14.98 -0.56 6.44
C PRO A 262 15.30 -2.06 6.37
N ASP A 263 15.02 -2.79 7.45
CA ASP A 263 15.28 -4.24 7.50
C ASP A 263 14.36 -5.01 6.56
N ALA A 264 13.07 -4.62 6.47
CA ALA A 264 12.13 -5.21 5.53
C ALA A 264 12.57 -4.99 4.07
N HIS A 265 13.00 -3.78 3.71
CA HIS A 265 13.44 -3.48 2.34
C HIS A 265 14.72 -4.21 1.92
N THR A 266 15.73 -4.22 2.79
CA THR A 266 17.01 -4.91 2.50
C THR A 266 16.76 -6.41 2.27
N ALA A 267 15.90 -7.03 3.09
CA ALA A 267 15.60 -8.44 2.99
C ALA A 267 14.62 -8.79 1.85
N ALA A 268 13.66 -7.92 1.52
CA ALA A 268 12.60 -8.23 0.56
C ALA A 268 13.14 -8.54 -0.86
N PRO A 269 12.43 -9.38 -1.64
CA PRO A 269 12.65 -9.48 -3.08
C PRO A 269 12.40 -8.12 -3.75
N THR A 270 12.95 -7.88 -4.94
CA THR A 270 12.79 -6.62 -5.69
C THR A 270 11.33 -6.17 -5.76
N VAL A 271 10.43 -7.07 -6.21
CA VAL A 271 8.99 -6.81 -6.29
C VAL A 271 8.38 -6.44 -4.94
N GLY A 272 8.80 -7.12 -3.87
CA GLY A 272 8.39 -6.79 -2.51
C GLY A 272 8.82 -5.37 -2.12
N SER A 273 10.08 -5.00 -2.36
CA SER A 273 10.59 -3.65 -2.07
C SER A 273 9.84 -2.57 -2.87
N VAL A 274 9.54 -2.82 -4.16
CA VAL A 274 8.80 -1.90 -5.02
C VAL A 274 7.40 -1.64 -4.45
N LEU A 275 6.64 -2.68 -4.12
CA LEU A 275 5.27 -2.51 -3.62
C LEU A 275 5.26 -1.96 -2.19
N LEU A 276 6.18 -2.41 -1.34
CA LEU A 276 6.29 -1.93 0.03
C LEU A 276 6.48 -0.41 0.07
N ALA A 277 7.47 0.13 -0.63
CA ALA A 277 7.72 1.57 -0.65
C ALA A 277 6.77 2.32 -1.57
N GLY A 278 6.43 1.72 -2.72
CA GLY A 278 5.64 2.31 -3.78
C GLY A 278 4.20 2.58 -3.37
N VAL A 279 3.58 1.65 -2.62
CA VAL A 279 2.14 1.72 -2.32
C VAL A 279 1.78 1.48 -0.85
N LEU A 280 2.38 0.50 -0.16
CA LEU A 280 1.95 0.16 1.21
C LEU A 280 2.15 1.33 2.19
N LEU A 281 3.20 2.12 2.00
CA LEU A 281 3.45 3.34 2.79
C LEU A 281 2.34 4.39 2.63
N LYS A 282 1.68 4.43 1.47
CA LYS A 282 0.64 5.43 1.16
C LYS A 282 -0.68 5.09 1.82
N MET A 283 -0.88 3.83 2.23
CA MET A 283 -2.06 3.43 2.99
C MET A 283 -2.12 4.18 4.34
N GLY A 284 -0.96 4.38 4.98
CA GLY A 284 -0.87 5.13 6.23
C GLY A 284 -1.19 6.61 6.04
N THR A 285 -0.56 7.26 5.04
CA THR A 285 -0.79 8.68 4.74
C THR A 285 -2.21 8.94 4.24
N TYR A 286 -2.78 8.01 3.47
CA TYR A 286 -4.18 8.04 3.07
C TYR A 286 -5.12 7.99 4.28
N GLY A 287 -4.87 7.12 5.27
CA GLY A 287 -5.68 7.09 6.50
C GLY A 287 -5.62 8.41 7.28
N PHE A 288 -4.45 9.08 7.31
CA PHE A 288 -4.35 10.39 7.96
C PHE A 288 -5.25 11.42 7.27
N ILE A 289 -5.24 11.45 5.94
CA ILE A 289 -5.95 12.44 5.15
C ILE A 289 -7.44 12.13 5.06
N ARG A 290 -7.81 10.88 4.80
CA ARG A 290 -9.19 10.46 4.54
C ARG A 290 -10.00 10.22 5.81
N ILE A 291 -9.34 9.77 6.88
CA ILE A 291 -10.03 9.43 8.14
C ILE A 291 -9.78 10.51 9.18
N LEU A 292 -8.53 10.75 9.58
CA LEU A 292 -8.27 11.59 10.77
C LEU A 292 -8.61 13.07 10.58
N LEU A 293 -8.24 13.67 9.44
CA LEU A 293 -8.52 15.08 9.17
C LEU A 293 -10.02 15.42 9.21
N PRO A 294 -10.91 14.73 8.47
CA PRO A 294 -12.32 15.09 8.45
C PRO A 294 -13.13 14.49 9.60
N VAL A 295 -12.77 13.32 10.16
CA VAL A 295 -13.61 12.66 11.17
C VAL A 295 -13.36 13.20 12.58
N ALA A 296 -12.14 13.62 12.89
CA ALA A 296 -11.75 14.08 14.23
C ALA A 296 -10.90 15.37 14.18
N PRO A 297 -11.39 16.46 13.56
CA PRO A 297 -10.60 17.66 13.28
C PRO A 297 -10.07 18.36 14.53
N GLU A 298 -10.84 18.41 15.62
CA GLU A 298 -10.40 19.04 16.88
C GLU A 298 -9.34 18.21 17.58
N GLY A 299 -9.53 16.88 17.61
CA GLY A 299 -8.50 15.96 18.11
C GLY A 299 -7.21 16.03 17.28
N PHE A 300 -7.34 16.13 15.95
CA PHE A 300 -6.20 16.23 15.06
C PHE A 300 -5.46 17.55 15.22
N ARG A 301 -6.18 18.67 15.46
CA ARG A 301 -5.56 19.97 15.74
C ARG A 301 -4.64 19.93 16.97
N VAL A 302 -5.02 19.18 18.01
CA VAL A 302 -4.18 18.96 19.20
C VAL A 302 -2.93 18.15 18.85
N PHE A 303 -3.07 17.13 18.00
CA PHE A 303 -1.97 16.24 17.60
C PHE A 303 -1.01 16.85 16.56
N ALA A 304 -1.51 17.76 15.71
CA ALA A 304 -0.79 18.28 14.55
C ALA A 304 0.61 18.87 14.86
N PRO A 305 0.83 19.67 15.92
CA PRO A 305 2.17 20.17 16.25
C PRO A 305 3.16 19.04 16.57
N TYR A 306 2.70 17.98 17.25
CA TYR A 306 3.53 16.81 17.55
C TYR A 306 3.85 16.01 16.30
N LEU A 307 2.85 15.83 15.41
CA LEU A 307 3.05 15.20 14.11
C LEU A 307 4.09 15.97 13.28
N ALA A 308 4.01 17.30 13.25
CA ALA A 308 4.98 18.15 12.58
C ALA A 308 6.39 17.99 13.17
N ALA A 309 6.52 17.95 14.51
CA ALA A 309 7.81 17.73 15.16
C ALA A 309 8.42 16.36 14.79
N PHE A 310 7.64 15.28 14.88
CA PHE A 310 8.09 13.95 14.47
C PHE A 310 8.43 13.86 12.98
N ALA A 311 7.66 14.54 12.14
CA ALA A 311 7.91 14.64 10.71
C ALA A 311 9.27 15.33 10.41
N VAL A 312 9.54 16.47 11.04
CA VAL A 312 10.82 17.20 10.89
C VAL A 312 12.00 16.34 11.37
N VAL A 313 11.85 15.67 12.52
CA VAL A 313 12.89 14.74 13.00
C VAL A 313 13.10 13.60 12.01
N GLY A 314 12.02 13.04 11.42
CA GLY A 314 12.10 12.02 10.38
C GLY A 314 12.85 12.47 9.13
N ILE A 315 12.61 13.71 8.66
CA ILE A 315 13.32 14.33 7.53
C ILE A 315 14.82 14.39 7.82
N ILE A 316 15.20 14.94 8.97
CA ILE A 316 16.61 15.11 9.36
C ILE A 316 17.26 13.74 9.57
N TYR A 317 16.62 12.86 10.34
CA TYR A 317 17.15 11.54 10.67
C TYR A 317 17.34 10.67 9.43
N GLY A 318 16.33 10.58 8.55
CA GLY A 318 16.41 9.82 7.30
C GLY A 318 17.53 10.32 6.40
N SER A 319 17.70 11.64 6.31
CA SER A 319 18.78 12.27 5.52
C SER A 319 20.16 11.98 6.09
N LEU A 320 20.33 12.08 7.41
CA LEU A 320 21.60 11.78 8.09
C LEU A 320 21.95 10.29 8.00
N ALA A 321 20.96 9.39 8.10
CA ALA A 321 21.16 7.96 7.90
C ALA A 321 21.64 7.66 6.47
N CYS A 322 21.03 8.30 5.45
CA CYS A 322 21.50 8.19 4.07
C CYS A 322 22.94 8.67 3.91
N LEU A 323 23.28 9.83 4.49
CA LEU A 323 24.64 10.36 4.44
C LEU A 323 25.63 9.41 5.11
N ALA A 324 25.27 8.81 6.25
CA ALA A 324 26.11 7.84 6.94
C ALA A 324 26.36 6.59 6.08
N LEU A 325 25.33 6.07 5.42
CA LEU A 325 25.43 4.91 4.53
C LEU A 325 26.22 5.20 3.24
N ALA A 326 26.19 6.43 2.74
CA ALA A 326 26.91 6.83 1.53
C ALA A 326 28.39 7.16 1.75
N ARG A 327 28.88 7.20 3.00
CA ARG A 327 30.29 7.51 3.30
C ARG A 327 31.22 6.42 2.74
N ARG A 328 32.36 6.85 2.19
CA ARG A 328 33.41 5.92 1.72
C ARG A 328 33.85 5.01 2.87
N GLY A 329 33.84 3.70 2.62
CA GLY A 329 34.20 2.68 3.60
C GLY A 329 33.06 2.20 4.51
N ALA A 330 31.85 2.76 4.39
CA ALA A 330 30.71 2.38 5.25
C ALA A 330 30.09 1.00 4.95
N LYS A 331 30.43 0.35 3.81
CA LYS A 331 29.78 -0.88 3.31
C LYS A 331 28.25 -0.75 3.33
N GLY A 332 27.73 0.33 2.73
CA GLY A 332 26.32 0.69 2.80
C GLY A 332 25.48 -0.05 1.77
N ASP A 333 24.36 -0.66 2.20
CA ASP A 333 23.42 -1.35 1.31
C ASP A 333 22.50 -0.35 0.58
N LEU A 334 22.50 -0.40 -0.76
CA LEU A 334 21.69 0.51 -1.60
C LEU A 334 20.19 0.42 -1.31
N LYS A 335 19.66 -0.77 -1.00
CA LYS A 335 18.25 -0.91 -0.63
C LYS A 335 17.94 -0.23 0.69
N ARG A 336 18.85 -0.33 1.67
CA ARG A 336 18.76 0.33 2.97
C ARG A 336 18.81 1.85 2.83
N LEU A 337 19.67 2.36 1.95
CA LEU A 337 19.74 3.80 1.63
C LEU A 337 18.40 4.30 1.08
N ILE A 338 17.81 3.60 0.10
CA ILE A 338 16.49 3.96 -0.44
C ILE A 338 15.39 3.85 0.63
N ALA A 339 15.48 2.88 1.55
CA ALA A 339 14.53 2.76 2.64
C ALA A 339 14.61 3.95 3.60
N TYR A 340 15.81 4.41 3.98
CA TYR A 340 15.95 5.60 4.83
C TYR A 340 15.55 6.90 4.12
N SER A 341 15.80 7.02 2.81
CA SER A 341 15.30 8.17 2.05
C SER A 341 13.77 8.20 2.03
N SER A 342 13.12 7.03 2.02
CA SER A 342 11.66 6.91 2.15
C SER A 342 11.15 7.42 3.50
N VAL A 343 11.87 7.15 4.61
CA VAL A 343 11.55 7.72 5.94
C VAL A 343 11.57 9.25 5.89
N GLY A 344 12.59 9.83 5.24
CA GLY A 344 12.68 11.29 5.08
C GLY A 344 11.55 11.87 4.23
N HIS A 345 11.24 11.25 3.09
CA HIS A 345 10.15 11.69 2.21
C HIS A 345 8.76 11.57 2.86
N MET A 346 8.50 10.50 3.62
CA MET A 346 7.25 10.40 4.39
C MET A 346 7.18 11.46 5.50
N GLY A 347 8.32 11.90 6.04
CA GLY A 347 8.39 13.08 6.89
C GLY A 347 7.83 14.34 6.21
N PHE A 348 8.20 14.62 4.95
CA PHE A 348 7.61 15.75 4.20
C PHE A 348 6.10 15.61 3.99
N VAL A 349 5.61 14.40 3.70
CA VAL A 349 4.18 14.13 3.56
C VAL A 349 3.46 14.40 4.88
N LEU A 350 3.94 13.85 6.00
CA LEU A 350 3.36 14.05 7.32
C LEU A 350 3.39 15.52 7.75
N LEU A 351 4.45 16.25 7.41
CA LEU A 351 4.54 17.69 7.67
C LEU A 351 3.47 18.47 6.91
N GLY A 352 3.24 18.13 5.63
CA GLY A 352 2.16 18.71 4.83
C GLY A 352 0.78 18.45 5.42
N VAL A 353 0.51 17.21 5.85
CA VAL A 353 -0.73 16.83 6.56
C VAL A 353 -0.89 17.60 7.87
N ALA A 354 0.18 17.72 8.65
CA ALA A 354 0.17 18.41 9.94
C ALA A 354 -0.14 19.92 9.82
N THR A 355 0.01 20.53 8.64
CA THR A 355 -0.42 21.93 8.44
C THR A 355 -1.93 22.09 8.54
N MET A 356 -2.71 21.04 8.28
CA MET A 356 -4.17 21.09 8.15
C MET A 356 -4.67 22.16 7.16
N THR A 357 -3.83 22.58 6.20
CA THR A 357 -4.18 23.55 5.17
C THR A 357 -4.43 22.84 3.84
N PRO A 358 -5.33 23.36 2.97
CA PRO A 358 -5.51 22.82 1.63
C PRO A 358 -4.20 22.72 0.84
N THR A 359 -3.35 23.74 0.91
CA THR A 359 -2.05 23.76 0.22
C THR A 359 -1.10 22.68 0.76
N GLY A 360 -0.98 22.52 2.08
CA GLY A 360 -0.10 21.52 2.66
C GLY A 360 -0.59 20.09 2.42
N VAL A 361 -1.90 19.84 2.50
CA VAL A 361 -2.49 18.52 2.19
C VAL A 361 -2.33 18.19 0.71
N ASN A 362 -2.56 19.14 -0.21
CA ASN A 362 -2.31 18.93 -1.64
C ASN A 362 -0.83 18.65 -1.93
N GLY A 363 0.09 19.36 -1.27
CA GLY A 363 1.52 19.07 -1.35
C GLY A 363 1.87 17.66 -0.84
N ALA A 364 1.25 17.22 0.25
CA ALA A 364 1.41 15.88 0.79
C ALA A 364 0.89 14.79 -0.17
N LEU A 365 -0.27 15.01 -0.80
CA LEU A 365 -0.84 14.11 -1.81
C LEU A 365 0.05 14.00 -3.04
N PHE A 366 0.55 15.13 -3.55
CA PHE A 366 1.49 15.13 -4.67
C PHE A 366 2.79 14.39 -4.32
N ALA A 367 3.38 14.69 -3.15
CA ALA A 367 4.59 14.04 -2.67
C ALA A 367 4.41 12.53 -2.47
N ASN A 368 3.24 12.08 -2.01
CA ASN A 368 2.89 10.66 -1.92
C ASN A 368 3.01 9.95 -3.27
N ILE A 369 2.40 10.51 -4.33
CA ILE A 369 2.43 9.92 -5.67
C ILE A 369 3.84 9.98 -6.25
N ALA A 370 4.50 11.14 -6.18
CA ALA A 370 5.87 11.32 -6.66
C ALA A 370 6.83 10.33 -6.00
N HIS A 371 6.77 10.20 -4.67
CA HIS A 371 7.57 9.23 -3.93
C HIS A 371 7.28 7.78 -4.36
N GLY A 372 6.01 7.42 -4.56
CA GLY A 372 5.65 6.07 -5.02
C GLY A 372 6.26 5.70 -6.35
N LEU A 373 6.19 6.61 -7.32
CA LEU A 373 6.78 6.39 -8.63
C LEU A 373 8.30 6.35 -8.56
N ILE A 374 8.94 7.37 -7.96
CA ILE A 374 10.41 7.49 -7.91
C ILE A 374 11.02 6.30 -7.15
N THR A 375 10.52 6.01 -5.96
CA THR A 375 11.08 4.95 -5.12
C THR A 375 10.81 3.56 -5.70
N GLY A 376 9.64 3.35 -6.33
CA GLY A 376 9.37 2.12 -7.06
C GLY A 376 10.38 1.88 -8.19
N LEU A 377 10.64 2.90 -9.01
CA LEU A 377 11.63 2.83 -10.08
C LEU A 377 13.07 2.62 -9.56
N LEU A 378 13.45 3.30 -8.49
CA LEU A 378 14.76 3.09 -7.85
C LEU A 378 14.95 1.65 -7.36
N PHE A 379 13.91 1.04 -6.77
CA PHE A 379 13.98 -0.36 -6.35
C PHE A 379 14.09 -1.33 -7.54
N PHE A 380 13.46 -1.05 -8.69
CA PHE A 380 13.70 -1.83 -9.90
C PHE A 380 15.15 -1.72 -10.38
N VAL A 381 15.73 -0.51 -10.38
CA VAL A 381 17.13 -0.30 -10.77
C VAL A 381 18.08 -1.05 -9.85
N VAL A 382 17.93 -0.90 -8.53
CA VAL A 382 18.77 -1.60 -7.54
C VAL A 382 18.56 -3.11 -7.59
N GLY A 383 17.33 -3.57 -7.83
CA GLY A 383 17.03 -4.99 -8.05
C GLY A 383 17.75 -5.55 -9.30
N GLY A 384 17.72 -4.82 -10.41
CA GLY A 384 18.43 -5.20 -11.63
C GLY A 384 19.95 -5.17 -11.48
N LEU A 385 20.49 -4.23 -10.69
CA LEU A 385 21.91 -4.21 -10.33
C LEU A 385 22.27 -5.48 -9.53
N LYS A 386 21.52 -5.76 -8.46
CA LYS A 386 21.71 -6.95 -7.62
C LYS A 386 21.67 -8.24 -8.43
N ASP A 387 20.73 -8.37 -9.36
CA ASP A 387 20.60 -9.55 -10.22
C ASP A 387 21.85 -9.77 -11.11
N ARG A 388 22.59 -8.70 -11.45
CA ARG A 388 23.81 -8.76 -12.28
C ARG A 388 25.10 -8.90 -11.47
N THR A 389 25.20 -8.22 -10.34
CA THR A 389 26.42 -8.15 -9.53
C THR A 389 26.44 -9.14 -8.36
N GLY A 390 25.28 -9.70 -8.01
CA GLY A 390 25.09 -10.57 -6.84
C GLY A 390 25.03 -9.83 -5.49
N THR A 391 25.28 -8.51 -5.46
CA THR A 391 25.33 -7.71 -4.23
C THR A 391 24.73 -6.31 -4.41
N THR A 392 24.32 -5.69 -3.30
CA THR A 392 23.82 -4.31 -3.18
C THR A 392 24.73 -3.40 -2.36
N ASP A 393 25.93 -3.88 -2.03
CA ASP A 393 26.98 -3.17 -1.27
C ASP A 393 27.78 -2.15 -2.09
#